data_AF-A0A6P0HUA4-F1
#
_entry.id   AF-A0A6P0HUA4-F1
#
_cell.length_a   1.000
_cell.length_b   1.000
_cell.length_c   1.000
_cell.angle_alpha   90.00
_cell.angle_beta   90.00
_cell.angle_gamma   90.00
#
_symmetry.space_group_name_H-M   'P 1'
#
loop_
_entity.id
_entity.type
_entity.pdbx_description
1 polymer ?
#
loop_
_entity_poly.entity_id
_entity_poly.type
_entity_poly.pdbx_seq_one_letter_code
_entity_poly.pdbx_strand_id
1 'polypeptide(L)'
;MKIILIIIYFGEWPVWFPAFLQSCKYNPDVDWLFFTDCPIPETQINNVNFIPFTIKEFNELASHKLDFPISLSAPYKVCDFRPCYGLVFEEYLANYDFWGHCDLDIIWGQIRTFITDNILLNYDIISARKHNLCGHFTLYRNTSFTNTLFREKPNYQAMLQSEQSFAFDETQMKPVVQRLEQQKRLKVYWPKFLLNFAHQISEAPSFLGEFKDRWYWERGKLYERGERNNRQDEIMYLHFMTWKKTLNKCSFDESNPSEAFYISYFQISNTQFTMEPIWVRLNYFLNYFLKKFIKVALSKKTIIRKIIPRKGIRKL
;
A
#
# COMPACT_ATOMS: atom_id res chain seq x y z
N MET A 1 -23.79 1.94 2.08
CA MET A 1 -23.31 1.62 0.71
C MET A 1 -22.19 0.59 0.80
N LYS A 2 -22.11 -0.38 -0.12
CA LYS A 2 -21.15 -1.51 -0.09
C LYS A 2 -19.84 -1.16 -0.78
N ILE A 3 -18.72 -1.49 -0.14
CA ILE A 3 -17.36 -1.26 -0.66
C ILE A 3 -16.66 -2.60 -0.85
N ILE A 4 -15.95 -2.76 -1.97
CA ILE A 4 -14.99 -3.85 -2.16
C ILE A 4 -13.59 -3.30 -2.51
N LEU A 5 -12.55 -3.87 -1.91
CA LEU A 5 -11.15 -3.59 -2.23
C LEU A 5 -10.54 -4.80 -2.94
N ILE A 6 -10.05 -4.56 -4.16
CA ILE A 6 -9.39 -5.58 -4.99
C ILE A 6 -7.89 -5.53 -4.73
N ILE A 7 -7.30 -6.70 -4.45
CA ILE A 7 -5.87 -6.89 -4.28
C ILE A 7 -5.43 -8.01 -5.21
N ILE A 8 -4.44 -7.72 -6.06
CA ILE A 8 -3.75 -8.74 -6.85
C ILE A 8 -2.35 -8.88 -6.28
N TYR A 9 -2.01 -10.09 -5.86
CA TYR A 9 -0.73 -10.36 -5.23
C TYR A 9 -0.25 -11.76 -5.58
N PHE A 10 0.99 -11.87 -6.03
CA PHE A 10 1.59 -13.14 -6.43
C PHE A 10 2.88 -13.40 -5.64
N GLY A 11 3.17 -14.67 -5.36
CA GLY A 11 4.38 -15.13 -4.68
C GLY A 11 4.12 -15.64 -3.27
N GLU A 12 4.74 -14.99 -2.28
CA GLU A 12 4.68 -15.41 -0.87
C GLU A 12 4.10 -14.31 -0.01
N TRP A 13 3.17 -14.65 0.90
CA TRP A 13 2.61 -13.68 1.82
C TRP A 13 3.69 -12.99 2.65
N PRO A 14 3.62 -11.65 2.83
CA PRO A 14 4.54 -10.98 3.70
C PRO A 14 4.32 -11.39 5.16
N VAL A 15 5.37 -11.29 5.99
CA VAL A 15 5.30 -11.72 7.40
C VAL A 15 4.19 -11.04 8.22
N TRP A 16 3.77 -9.84 7.82
CA TRP A 16 2.69 -9.09 8.47
C TRP A 16 1.28 -9.41 7.97
N PHE A 17 1.15 -10.33 7.00
CA PHE A 17 -0.14 -10.69 6.42
C PHE A 17 -1.18 -11.16 7.45
N PRO A 18 -0.83 -11.92 8.50
CA PRO A 18 -1.79 -12.25 9.57
C PRO A 18 -2.38 -11.01 10.25
N ALA A 19 -1.55 -10.01 10.55
CA ALA A 19 -2.01 -8.75 11.13
C ALA A 19 -2.85 -7.93 10.14
N PHE A 20 -2.52 -7.96 8.84
CA PHE A 20 -3.34 -7.37 7.79
C PHE A 20 -4.74 -8.00 7.78
N LEU A 21 -4.84 -9.32 7.72
CA LEU A 21 -6.12 -10.05 7.70
C LEU A 21 -6.94 -9.81 8.95
N GLN A 22 -6.30 -9.81 10.12
CA GLN A 22 -6.96 -9.46 11.38
C GLN A 22 -7.56 -8.05 11.33
N SER A 23 -6.86 -7.09 10.73
CA SER A 23 -7.38 -5.72 10.58
C SER A 23 -8.55 -5.63 9.58
N CYS A 24 -8.56 -6.45 8.52
CA CYS A 24 -9.68 -6.56 7.58
C CYS A 24 -10.93 -7.15 8.24
N LYS A 25 -10.77 -8.21 9.05
CA LYS A 25 -11.87 -8.88 9.76
C LYS A 25 -12.73 -7.92 10.59
N TYR A 26 -12.12 -6.87 11.14
CA TYR A 26 -12.79 -5.87 11.97
C TYR A 26 -13.47 -4.74 11.19
N ASN A 27 -13.55 -4.86 9.86
CA ASN A 27 -14.25 -3.93 8.99
C ASN A 27 -15.37 -4.67 8.22
N PRO A 28 -16.42 -5.18 8.90
CA PRO A 28 -17.44 -6.04 8.27
C PRO A 28 -18.26 -5.37 7.17
N ASP A 29 -18.22 -4.04 7.08
CA ASP A 29 -18.90 -3.25 6.04
C ASP A 29 -18.04 -3.03 4.77
N VAL A 30 -16.85 -3.61 4.72
CA VAL A 30 -15.93 -3.54 3.59
C VAL A 30 -15.51 -4.97 3.25
N ASP A 31 -15.61 -5.32 1.97
CA ASP A 31 -15.16 -6.60 1.47
C ASP A 31 -13.78 -6.49 0.83
N TRP A 32 -12.97 -7.53 0.97
CA TRP A 32 -11.68 -7.69 0.31
C TRP A 32 -11.74 -8.85 -0.67
N LEU A 33 -11.24 -8.63 -1.88
CA LEU A 33 -11.16 -9.64 -2.93
C LEU A 33 -9.71 -9.78 -3.41
N PHE A 34 -9.13 -10.92 -3.08
CA PHE A 34 -7.78 -11.29 -3.45
C PHE A 34 -7.77 -12.13 -4.72
N PHE A 35 -6.93 -11.75 -5.68
CA PHE A 35 -6.52 -12.60 -6.80
C PHE A 35 -5.07 -12.99 -6.59
N THR A 36 -4.79 -14.28 -6.37
CA THR A 36 -3.47 -14.71 -5.89
C THR A 36 -3.12 -16.16 -6.19
N ASP A 37 -1.83 -16.45 -6.32
CA ASP A 37 -1.25 -17.79 -6.38
C ASP A 37 -0.64 -18.22 -5.04
N CYS A 38 -0.71 -17.36 -4.02
CA CYS A 38 -0.23 -17.66 -2.69
C CYS A 38 -1.11 -18.73 -2.01
N PRO A 39 -0.57 -19.51 -1.05
CA PRO A 39 -1.37 -20.44 -0.26
C PRO A 39 -2.51 -19.73 0.47
N ILE A 40 -3.75 -20.15 0.22
CA ILE A 40 -4.93 -19.54 0.86
C ILE A 40 -4.95 -19.94 2.35
N PRO A 41 -5.11 -18.99 3.30
CA PRO A 41 -5.25 -19.31 4.71
C PRO A 41 -6.46 -20.21 4.98
N GLU A 42 -6.31 -21.19 5.87
CA GLU A 42 -7.40 -22.09 6.26
C GLU A 42 -8.53 -21.36 7.02
N THR A 43 -8.17 -20.33 7.78
CA THR A 43 -9.14 -19.54 8.54
C THR A 43 -9.95 -18.65 7.62
N GLN A 44 -11.25 -18.97 7.50
CA GLN A 44 -12.18 -18.14 6.73
C GLN A 44 -12.54 -16.86 7.49
N ILE A 45 -12.50 -15.73 6.77
CA ILE A 45 -12.94 -14.43 7.27
C ILE A 45 -14.08 -13.96 6.38
N ASN A 46 -15.25 -13.65 6.98
CA ASN A 46 -16.50 -13.44 6.23
C ASN A 46 -16.41 -12.39 5.12
N ASN A 47 -15.64 -11.32 5.32
CA ASN A 47 -15.48 -10.20 4.40
C ASN A 47 -14.14 -10.23 3.65
N VAL A 48 -13.45 -11.37 3.61
CA VAL A 48 -12.21 -11.55 2.85
C VAL A 48 -12.32 -12.79 2.00
N ASN A 49 -12.28 -12.61 0.68
CA ASN A 49 -12.40 -13.67 -0.30
C ASN A 49 -11.11 -13.82 -1.10
N PHE A 50 -10.73 -15.06 -1.39
CA PHE A 50 -9.56 -15.41 -2.18
C PHE A 50 -9.99 -16.15 -3.44
N ILE A 51 -9.48 -15.69 -4.59
CA ILE A 51 -9.62 -16.31 -5.89
C ILE A 51 -8.23 -16.81 -6.29
N PRO A 52 -8.01 -18.14 -6.41
CA PRO A 52 -6.81 -18.68 -7.04
C PRO A 52 -6.65 -18.05 -8.42
N PHE A 53 -5.51 -17.41 -8.64
CA PHE A 53 -5.28 -16.61 -9.83
C PHE A 53 -3.79 -16.51 -10.12
N THR A 54 -3.43 -16.55 -11.39
CA THR A 54 -2.05 -16.48 -11.87
C THR A 54 -1.84 -15.24 -12.72
N ILE A 55 -0.58 -14.84 -12.92
CA ILE A 55 -0.24 -13.75 -13.85
C ILE A 55 -0.69 -14.07 -15.29
N LYS A 56 -0.73 -15.35 -15.66
CA LYS A 56 -1.21 -15.79 -16.98
C LYS A 56 -2.71 -15.54 -17.12
N GLU A 57 -3.51 -15.94 -16.13
CA GLU A 57 -4.95 -15.68 -16.12
C GLU A 57 -5.25 -14.18 -16.07
N PHE A 58 -4.43 -13.40 -15.35
CA PHE A 58 -4.52 -11.94 -15.41
C PHE A 58 -4.32 -11.40 -16.82
N ASN A 59 -3.27 -11.84 -17.52
CA ASN A 59 -2.98 -11.41 -18.90
C ASN A 59 -4.13 -11.76 -19.85
N GLU A 60 -4.68 -12.97 -19.74
CA GLU A 60 -5.81 -13.43 -20.57
C GLU A 60 -7.07 -12.61 -20.30
N LEU A 61 -7.47 -12.46 -19.03
CA LEU A 61 -8.64 -11.69 -18.62
C LEU A 61 -8.51 -10.21 -19.02
N ALA A 62 -7.37 -9.59 -18.71
CA ALA A 62 -7.13 -8.19 -19.04
C ALA A 62 -7.12 -7.97 -20.55
N SER A 63 -6.51 -8.87 -21.34
CA SER A 63 -6.52 -8.77 -22.80
C SER A 63 -7.93 -8.81 -23.36
N HIS A 64 -8.75 -9.75 -22.86
CA HIS A 64 -10.14 -9.89 -23.28
C HIS A 64 -10.99 -8.67 -22.90
N LYS A 65 -10.92 -8.20 -21.65
CA LYS A 65 -11.73 -7.08 -21.17
C LYS A 65 -11.30 -5.72 -21.73
N LEU A 66 -10.01 -5.56 -22.07
CA LEU A 66 -9.48 -4.30 -22.59
C LEU A 66 -9.45 -4.23 -24.13
N ASP A 67 -9.63 -5.35 -24.82
CA ASP A 67 -9.62 -5.48 -26.29
C ASP A 67 -8.27 -5.13 -26.93
N PHE A 68 -7.17 -5.53 -26.28
CA PHE A 68 -5.80 -5.50 -26.84
C PHE A 68 -4.87 -6.42 -26.04
N PRO A 69 -3.78 -6.93 -26.66
CA PRO A 69 -2.94 -7.92 -26.00
C PRO A 69 -2.18 -7.34 -24.80
N ILE A 70 -2.23 -8.04 -23.67
CA ILE A 70 -1.47 -7.82 -22.44
C ILE A 70 -0.56 -9.03 -22.20
N SER A 71 0.72 -8.77 -21.92
CA SER A 71 1.70 -9.82 -21.67
C SER A 71 2.64 -9.40 -20.55
N LEU A 72 2.13 -9.36 -19.32
CA LEU A 72 2.94 -9.05 -18.15
C LEU A 72 3.85 -10.22 -17.79
N SER A 73 5.13 -9.93 -17.59
CA SER A 73 6.15 -10.84 -17.05
C SER A 73 6.49 -10.57 -15.58
N ALA A 74 6.25 -9.34 -15.11
CA ALA A 74 6.58 -8.89 -13.76
C ALA A 74 5.31 -8.59 -12.93
N PRO A 75 5.11 -9.24 -11.77
CA PRO A 75 3.96 -9.02 -10.89
C PRO A 75 3.75 -7.54 -10.51
N TYR A 76 4.82 -6.78 -10.29
CA TYR A 76 4.72 -5.38 -9.87
C TYR A 76 3.97 -4.50 -10.88
N LYS A 77 4.06 -4.82 -12.19
CA LYS A 77 3.41 -4.05 -13.27
C LYS A 77 1.89 -4.10 -13.18
N VAL A 78 1.31 -5.07 -12.48
CA VAL A 78 -0.13 -5.17 -12.22
C VAL A 78 -0.69 -3.92 -11.53
N CYS A 79 0.11 -3.19 -10.74
CA CYS A 79 -0.33 -1.93 -10.12
C CYS A 79 -0.75 -0.88 -11.16
N ASP A 80 -0.13 -0.85 -12.33
CA ASP A 80 -0.52 0.07 -13.40
C ASP A 80 -1.92 -0.24 -13.96
N PHE A 81 -2.46 -1.44 -13.72
CA PHE A 81 -3.79 -1.84 -14.17
C PHE A 81 -4.89 -1.53 -13.16
N ARG A 82 -4.57 -1.05 -11.94
CA ARG A 82 -5.59 -0.70 -10.92
C ARG A 82 -6.69 0.22 -11.44
N PRO A 83 -6.42 1.25 -12.26
CA PRO A 83 -7.48 2.09 -12.84
C PRO A 83 -8.41 1.36 -13.80
N CYS A 84 -8.01 0.17 -14.27
CA CYS A 84 -8.79 -0.68 -15.16
C CYS A 84 -9.63 -1.72 -14.40
N TYR A 85 -9.45 -1.89 -13.08
CA TYR A 85 -10.07 -2.98 -12.32
C TYR A 85 -11.60 -2.95 -12.36
N GLY A 86 -12.20 -1.76 -12.38
CA GLY A 86 -13.64 -1.60 -12.54
C GLY A 86 -14.21 -2.26 -13.81
N LEU A 87 -13.42 -2.34 -14.88
CA LEU A 87 -13.77 -3.02 -16.12
C LEU A 87 -13.28 -4.47 -16.14
N VAL A 88 -12.03 -4.71 -15.74
CA VAL A 88 -11.39 -6.04 -15.79
C VAL A 88 -12.11 -7.05 -14.89
N PHE A 89 -12.59 -6.61 -13.73
CA PHE A 89 -13.25 -7.45 -12.73
C PHE A 89 -14.74 -7.13 -12.57
N GLU A 90 -15.39 -6.50 -13.57
CA GLU A 90 -16.77 -6.01 -13.48
C GLU A 90 -17.78 -7.06 -12.98
N GLU A 91 -17.57 -8.33 -13.31
CA GLU A 91 -18.41 -9.47 -12.89
C GLU A 91 -18.40 -9.67 -11.37
N TYR A 92 -17.28 -9.39 -10.72
CA TYR A 92 -17.13 -9.46 -9.26
C TYR A 92 -17.68 -8.21 -8.56
N LEU A 93 -17.96 -7.15 -9.31
CA LEU A 93 -18.31 -5.83 -8.79
C LEU A 93 -19.81 -5.51 -8.84
N ALA A 94 -20.62 -6.34 -9.50
CA ALA A 94 -22.02 -6.06 -9.79
C ALA A 94 -22.87 -5.68 -8.55
N ASN A 95 -22.54 -6.20 -7.37
CA ASN A 95 -23.30 -5.98 -6.13
C ASN A 95 -22.68 -4.90 -5.21
N TYR A 96 -21.71 -4.14 -5.69
CA TYR A 96 -20.99 -3.14 -4.92
C TYR A 96 -21.24 -1.72 -5.44
N ASP A 97 -21.43 -0.79 -4.51
CA ASP A 97 -21.59 0.63 -4.84
C ASP A 97 -20.24 1.28 -5.16
N PHE A 98 -19.16 0.77 -4.55
CA PHE A 98 -17.79 1.24 -4.71
C PHE A 98 -16.84 0.06 -4.83
N TRP A 99 -15.89 0.16 -5.75
CA TRP A 99 -14.71 -0.69 -5.78
C TRP A 99 -13.46 0.14 -5.51
N GLY A 100 -12.36 -0.49 -5.16
CA GLY A 100 -11.10 0.18 -4.99
C GLY A 100 -9.94 -0.78 -4.99
N HIS A 101 -8.77 -0.25 -4.66
CA HIS A 101 -7.55 -1.03 -4.51
C HIS A 101 -6.81 -0.57 -3.26
N CYS A 102 -5.98 -1.46 -2.72
CA CYS A 102 -5.05 -1.11 -1.66
C CYS A 102 -3.74 -1.91 -1.76
N ASP A 103 -2.74 -1.47 -0.99
CA ASP A 103 -1.50 -2.21 -0.79
C ASP A 103 -1.62 -3.21 0.36
N LEU A 104 -0.68 -4.18 0.42
CA LEU A 104 -0.58 -5.17 1.51
C LEU A 104 0.24 -4.68 2.71
N ASP A 105 1.08 -3.66 2.55
CA ASP A 105 1.86 -3.04 3.63
C ASP A 105 1.05 -2.00 4.40
N ILE A 106 -0.13 -2.45 4.82
CA ILE A 106 -1.12 -1.67 5.53
C ILE A 106 -1.60 -2.44 6.77
N ILE A 107 -1.85 -1.73 7.87
CA ILE A 107 -2.75 -2.20 8.93
C ILE A 107 -3.95 -1.26 8.96
N TRP A 108 -5.15 -1.80 8.90
CA TRP A 108 -6.39 -1.01 8.91
C TRP A 108 -6.85 -0.67 10.33
N GLY A 109 -7.27 0.59 10.51
CA GLY A 109 -8.24 0.95 11.54
C GLY A 109 -9.66 0.75 11.02
N GLN A 110 -10.64 1.47 11.61
CA GLN A 110 -12.03 1.40 11.18
C GLN A 110 -12.30 2.32 9.98
N ILE A 111 -12.36 1.76 8.77
CA ILE A 111 -12.52 2.52 7.50
C ILE A 111 -13.78 3.41 7.55
N ARG A 112 -14.90 2.86 8.02
CA ARG A 112 -16.21 3.53 8.01
C ARG A 112 -16.33 4.72 8.96
N THR A 113 -15.39 4.87 9.91
CA THR A 113 -15.28 6.07 10.74
C THR A 113 -14.81 7.27 9.91
N PHE A 114 -13.97 7.03 8.91
CA PHE A 114 -13.36 8.07 8.07
C PHE A 114 -14.03 8.21 6.70
N ILE A 115 -14.53 7.11 6.15
CA ILE A 115 -15.28 7.04 4.89
C ILE A 115 -16.75 6.80 5.23
N THR A 116 -17.50 7.88 5.44
CA THR A 116 -18.91 7.82 5.85
C THR A 116 -19.84 7.65 4.65
N ASP A 117 -21.10 7.27 4.88
CA ASP A 117 -22.11 7.25 3.81
C ASP A 117 -22.32 8.63 3.19
N ASN A 118 -22.20 9.72 3.96
CA ASN A 118 -22.28 11.06 3.39
C ASN A 118 -21.16 11.32 2.36
N ILE A 119 -19.94 10.82 2.60
CA ILE A 119 -18.86 10.91 1.62
C ILE A 119 -19.19 10.04 0.41
N LEU A 120 -19.58 8.77 0.62
CA LEU A 120 -19.91 7.86 -0.48
C LEU A 120 -21.11 8.33 -1.33
N LEU A 121 -22.07 9.06 -0.76
CA LEU A 121 -23.20 9.62 -1.50
C LEU A 121 -22.81 10.80 -2.38
N ASN A 122 -21.79 11.56 -1.99
CA ASN A 122 -21.46 12.85 -2.62
C ASN A 122 -20.25 12.82 -3.56
N TYR A 123 -19.42 11.79 -3.52
CA TYR A 123 -18.16 11.74 -4.28
C TYR A 123 -18.02 10.50 -5.14
N ASP A 124 -17.36 10.63 -6.29
CA ASP A 124 -17.15 9.54 -7.27
C ASP A 124 -15.80 8.85 -7.07
N ILE A 125 -14.79 9.59 -6.59
CA ILE A 125 -13.46 9.06 -6.27
C ILE A 125 -13.08 9.54 -4.87
N ILE A 126 -12.50 8.65 -4.08
CA ILE A 126 -12.04 8.94 -2.73
C ILE A 126 -10.59 8.47 -2.61
N SER A 127 -9.68 9.38 -2.29
CA SER A 127 -8.28 9.03 -2.05
C SER A 127 -7.81 9.57 -0.71
N ALA A 128 -6.86 8.90 -0.08
CA ALA A 128 -6.45 9.22 1.29
C ALA A 128 -5.45 10.39 1.42
N ARG A 129 -5.14 11.09 0.33
CA ARG A 129 -4.22 12.25 0.31
C ARG A 129 -4.82 13.45 -0.41
N LYS A 130 -4.43 14.64 0.04
CA LYS A 130 -4.79 15.90 -0.57
C LYS A 130 -4.30 15.99 -2.02
N HIS A 131 -5.23 16.22 -2.96
CA HIS A 131 -4.98 16.40 -4.40
C HIS A 131 -4.08 15.34 -5.04
N ASN A 132 -4.14 14.09 -4.55
CA ASN A 132 -3.31 13.02 -5.06
C ASN A 132 -4.05 11.69 -5.00
N LEU A 133 -4.01 10.93 -6.10
CA LEU A 133 -4.36 9.51 -6.07
C LEU A 133 -3.26 8.74 -5.33
N CYS A 134 -3.66 7.65 -4.69
CA CYS A 134 -2.77 6.85 -3.85
C CYS A 134 -2.82 5.40 -4.30
N GLY A 135 -1.64 4.81 -4.48
CA GLY A 135 -1.52 3.37 -4.74
C GLY A 135 -1.96 2.53 -3.55
N HIS A 136 -1.69 3.01 -2.33
CA HIS A 136 -2.03 2.27 -1.11
C HIS A 136 -3.52 2.27 -0.76
N PHE A 137 -4.33 3.22 -1.26
CA PHE A 137 -5.79 3.23 -1.08
C PHE A 137 -6.46 4.25 -1.99
N THR A 138 -7.35 3.80 -2.87
CA THR A 138 -8.30 4.67 -3.60
C THR A 138 -9.60 3.91 -3.84
N LEU A 139 -10.74 4.58 -3.62
CA LEU A 139 -12.07 4.07 -4.00
C LEU A 139 -12.61 4.82 -5.20
N TYR A 140 -13.38 4.11 -6.02
CA TYR A 140 -14.09 4.57 -7.19
C TYR A 140 -15.54 4.12 -7.04
N ARG A 141 -16.49 5.04 -7.23
CA ARG A 141 -17.90 4.70 -7.36
C ARG A 141 -18.04 3.71 -8.49
N ASN A 142 -18.83 2.67 -8.33
CA ASN A 142 -19.00 1.66 -9.36
C ASN A 142 -19.99 2.15 -10.42
N THR A 143 -19.47 2.79 -11.47
CA THR A 143 -20.27 3.28 -12.60
C THR A 143 -19.52 3.01 -13.89
N SER A 144 -20.23 2.90 -15.01
CA SER A 144 -19.59 2.75 -16.32
C SER A 144 -18.55 3.85 -16.60
N PHE A 145 -18.79 5.08 -16.13
CA PHE A 145 -17.89 6.20 -16.33
C PHE A 145 -16.57 6.05 -15.56
N THR A 146 -16.64 5.79 -14.25
CA THR A 146 -15.45 5.58 -13.40
C THR A 146 -14.71 4.29 -13.76
N ASN A 147 -15.42 3.24 -14.15
CA ASN A 147 -14.84 1.94 -14.53
C ASN A 147 -14.04 2.02 -15.85
N THR A 148 -14.30 3.04 -16.68
CA THR A 148 -13.59 3.28 -17.96
C THR A 148 -12.76 4.57 -17.95
N LEU A 149 -12.58 5.19 -16.78
CA LEU A 149 -11.92 6.48 -16.61
C LEU A 149 -10.48 6.50 -17.17
N PHE A 150 -9.78 5.38 -17.11
CA PHE A 150 -8.42 5.23 -17.66
C PHE A 150 -8.33 5.58 -19.16
N ARG A 151 -9.43 5.47 -19.92
CA ARG A 151 -9.47 5.81 -21.34
C ARG A 151 -9.32 7.31 -21.62
N GLU A 152 -9.56 8.16 -20.61
CA GLU A 152 -9.35 9.61 -20.69
C GLU A 152 -7.85 10.00 -20.66
N LYS A 153 -6.95 9.03 -20.47
CA LYS A 153 -5.50 9.21 -20.55
C LYS A 153 -5.01 8.91 -21.98
N PRO A 154 -4.44 9.90 -22.70
CA PRO A 154 -3.79 9.61 -23.98
C PRO A 154 -2.69 8.56 -23.83
N ASN A 155 -2.59 7.67 -24.83
CA ASN A 155 -1.61 6.58 -24.88
C ASN A 155 -1.71 5.55 -23.74
N TYR A 156 -2.85 5.44 -23.05
CA TYR A 156 -3.04 4.45 -21.98
C TYR A 156 -2.68 3.03 -22.44
N GLN A 157 -3.08 2.64 -23.65
CA GLN A 157 -2.81 1.31 -24.20
C GLN A 157 -1.30 1.05 -24.28
N ALA A 158 -0.52 1.96 -24.85
CA ALA A 158 0.94 1.83 -24.95
C ALA A 158 1.60 1.74 -23.56
N MET A 159 1.10 2.48 -22.57
CA MET A 159 1.60 2.42 -21.18
C MET A 159 1.26 1.07 -20.51
N LEU A 160 0.08 0.52 -20.76
CA LEU A 160 -0.35 -0.77 -20.20
C LEU A 160 0.39 -1.95 -20.86
N GLN A 161 0.71 -1.86 -22.16
CA GLN A 161 1.44 -2.90 -22.89
C GLN A 161 2.96 -2.86 -22.67
N SER A 162 3.49 -1.76 -22.12
CA SER A 162 4.92 -1.65 -21.81
C SER A 162 5.33 -2.53 -20.63
N GLU A 163 6.55 -3.06 -20.65
CA GLU A 163 7.15 -3.72 -19.49
C GLU A 163 7.51 -2.75 -18.36
N GLN A 164 7.74 -1.48 -18.69
CA GLN A 164 8.06 -0.45 -17.71
C GLN A 164 6.82 -0.07 -16.90
N SER A 165 6.95 0.04 -15.57
CA SER A 165 5.91 0.64 -14.75
C SER A 165 5.91 2.17 -14.89
N PHE A 166 4.73 2.72 -15.11
CA PHE A 166 4.48 4.16 -15.23
C PHE A 166 3.88 4.78 -13.97
N ALA A 167 3.70 3.98 -12.91
CA ALA A 167 2.88 4.32 -11.75
C ALA A 167 1.52 4.85 -12.23
N PHE A 168 0.85 4.06 -13.07
CA PHE A 168 -0.30 4.54 -13.84
C PHE A 168 -1.46 4.95 -12.92
N ASP A 169 -1.70 4.17 -11.87
CA ASP A 169 -2.68 4.40 -10.81
C ASP A 169 -2.46 5.70 -10.02
N GLU A 170 -1.21 6.14 -9.87
CA GLU A 170 -0.85 7.34 -9.12
C GLU A 170 -0.50 8.52 -10.04
N THR A 171 0.61 8.42 -10.77
CA THR A 171 1.23 9.53 -11.49
C THR A 171 0.51 9.85 -12.80
N GLN A 172 0.07 8.81 -13.55
CA GLN A 172 -0.54 9.04 -14.87
C GLN A 172 -2.02 9.42 -14.77
N MET A 173 -2.76 8.83 -13.84
CA MET A 173 -4.18 9.11 -13.64
C MET A 173 -4.45 10.40 -12.85
N LYS A 174 -3.52 10.86 -12.01
CA LYS A 174 -3.66 12.13 -11.27
C LYS A 174 -4.06 13.33 -12.16
N PRO A 175 -3.32 13.69 -13.22
CA PRO A 175 -3.69 14.84 -14.05
C PRO A 175 -5.04 14.64 -14.76
N VAL A 176 -5.42 13.40 -15.07
CA VAL A 176 -6.72 13.08 -15.67
C VAL A 176 -7.84 13.38 -14.68
N VAL A 177 -7.73 12.88 -13.45
CA VAL A 177 -8.73 13.11 -12.40
C VAL A 177 -8.83 14.59 -12.06
N GLN A 178 -7.69 15.29 -11.89
CA GLN A 178 -7.67 16.73 -11.62
C GLN A 178 -8.34 17.55 -12.73
N ARG A 179 -8.06 17.22 -14.00
CA ARG A 179 -8.71 17.86 -15.15
C ARG A 179 -10.22 17.64 -15.13
N LEU A 180 -10.68 16.41 -14.90
CA LEU A 180 -12.10 16.08 -14.92
C LEU A 180 -12.86 16.66 -13.72
N GLU A 181 -12.21 16.75 -12.56
CA GLU A 181 -12.75 17.45 -11.39
C GLU A 181 -12.92 18.95 -11.67
N GLN A 182 -11.90 19.61 -12.25
CA GLN A 182 -11.99 21.03 -12.66
C GLN A 182 -13.11 21.28 -13.67
N GLN A 183 -13.35 20.32 -14.55
CA GLN A 183 -14.46 20.32 -15.51
C GLN A 183 -15.82 19.96 -14.88
N LYS A 184 -15.88 19.71 -13.56
CA LYS A 184 -17.08 19.26 -12.83
C LYS A 184 -17.69 17.96 -13.37
N ARG A 185 -16.88 17.14 -14.05
CA ARG A 185 -17.27 15.80 -14.56
C ARG A 185 -17.05 14.70 -13.53
N LEU A 186 -16.26 14.97 -12.48
CA LEU A 186 -16.03 14.09 -11.34
C LEU A 186 -16.11 14.90 -10.05
N LYS A 187 -16.73 14.32 -9.01
CA LYS A 187 -16.60 14.82 -7.65
C LYS A 187 -15.56 13.98 -6.92
N VAL A 188 -14.51 14.61 -6.40
CA VAL A 188 -13.41 13.90 -5.76
C VAL A 188 -13.26 14.31 -4.30
N TYR A 189 -13.16 13.30 -3.42
CA TYR A 189 -12.87 13.51 -2.01
C TYR A 189 -11.37 13.32 -1.77
N TRP A 190 -10.67 14.43 -1.56
CA TRP A 190 -9.25 14.46 -1.21
C TRP A 190 -9.05 15.19 0.13
N PRO A 191 -9.32 14.52 1.28
CA PRO A 191 -9.04 15.05 2.59
C PRO A 191 -7.54 15.30 2.75
N LYS A 192 -7.16 16.02 3.81
CA LYS A 192 -5.75 16.38 4.06
C LYS A 192 -4.88 15.11 4.07
N PHE A 193 -5.14 14.21 5.02
CA PHE A 193 -4.55 12.88 5.14
C PHE A 193 -5.46 12.00 6.01
N LEU A 194 -5.57 10.71 5.67
CA LEU A 194 -6.30 9.71 6.47
C LEU A 194 -5.39 8.62 7.08
N LEU A 195 -4.07 8.71 6.84
CA LEU A 195 -3.11 7.65 7.11
C LEU A 195 -1.95 8.09 8.00
N ASN A 196 -1.31 7.12 8.64
CA ASN A 196 -0.05 7.18 9.39
C ASN A 196 -0.05 8.07 10.63
N PHE A 197 -0.57 9.28 10.57
CA PHE A 197 -0.55 10.22 11.69
C PHE A 197 -1.93 10.85 11.84
N ALA A 198 -2.46 10.89 13.06
CA ALA A 198 -3.76 11.50 13.34
C ALA A 198 -3.73 13.02 13.15
N HIS A 199 -2.55 13.61 13.35
CA HIS A 199 -2.27 14.99 13.04
C HIS A 199 -1.16 15.07 12.02
N GLN A 200 -1.25 16.01 11.08
CA GLN A 200 -0.24 16.13 10.04
C GLN A 200 1.09 16.62 10.63
N ILE A 201 2.08 15.73 10.68
CA ILE A 201 3.45 16.03 11.15
C ILE A 201 4.39 16.36 9.97
N SER A 202 3.99 16.01 8.73
CA SER A 202 4.81 16.16 7.53
C SER A 202 3.96 16.31 6.26
N GLU A 203 4.53 16.90 5.21
CA GLU A 203 3.97 16.90 3.86
C GLU A 203 4.16 15.56 3.13
N ALA A 204 5.03 14.68 3.66
CA ALA A 204 5.33 13.37 3.10
C ALA A 204 5.06 12.23 4.12
N PRO A 205 3.80 12.03 4.54
CA PRO A 205 3.48 11.15 5.67
C PRO A 205 3.80 9.67 5.43
N SER A 206 4.06 9.26 4.18
CA SER A 206 4.40 7.87 3.86
C SER A 206 5.88 7.52 4.01
N PHE A 207 6.74 8.48 4.35
CA PHE A 207 8.10 8.20 4.78
C PHE A 207 8.13 8.08 6.30
N LEU A 208 7.85 6.89 6.81
CA LEU A 208 7.90 6.62 8.25
C LEU A 208 9.35 6.51 8.75
N GLY A 209 9.64 7.20 9.85
CA GLY A 209 10.87 7.03 10.62
C GLY A 209 10.93 5.68 11.35
N GLU A 210 12.04 5.38 12.02
CA GLU A 210 12.22 4.12 12.76
C GLU A 210 11.55 4.20 14.16
N PHE A 211 10.22 4.13 14.18
CA PHE A 211 9.44 4.22 15.41
C PHE A 211 9.24 2.86 16.09
N LYS A 212 9.23 2.88 17.43
CA LYS A 212 8.96 1.72 18.27
C LYS A 212 7.63 1.92 18.99
N ASP A 213 6.71 0.97 18.81
CA ASP A 213 5.36 0.92 19.39
C ASP A 213 4.60 2.23 19.35
N ARG A 214 4.85 3.02 18.29
CA ARG A 214 4.16 4.30 18.09
C ARG A 214 2.71 4.07 17.65
N TRP A 215 2.45 2.96 16.97
CA TRP A 215 1.10 2.57 16.62
C TRP A 215 0.66 1.37 17.44
N TYR A 216 -0.61 1.42 17.84
CA TYR A 216 -1.27 0.40 18.61
C TYR A 216 -2.60 0.10 17.94
N TRP A 217 -2.84 -1.16 17.62
CA TRP A 217 -4.10 -1.63 17.07
C TRP A 217 -4.85 -2.38 18.16
N GLU A 218 -6.15 -2.13 18.32
CA GLU A 218 -7.00 -2.82 19.27
C GLU A 218 -8.45 -2.89 18.79
N ARG A 219 -9.01 -4.10 18.71
CA ARG A 219 -10.40 -4.40 18.36
C ARG A 219 -10.91 -3.61 17.14
N GLY A 220 -10.11 -3.56 16.08
CA GLY A 220 -10.45 -2.87 14.82
C GLY A 220 -10.04 -1.41 14.75
N LYS A 221 -9.64 -0.80 15.86
CA LYS A 221 -9.19 0.58 15.91
C LYS A 221 -7.68 0.66 15.84
N LEU A 222 -7.17 1.67 15.16
CA LEU A 222 -5.74 1.92 15.02
C LEU A 222 -5.42 3.29 15.56
N TYR A 223 -4.54 3.33 16.55
CA TYR A 223 -4.20 4.53 17.30
C TYR A 223 -2.76 4.94 17.06
N GLU A 224 -2.54 6.24 16.96
CA GLU A 224 -1.21 6.84 17.10
C GLU A 224 -0.97 7.19 18.58
N ARG A 225 0.12 6.67 19.17
CA ARG A 225 0.58 7.03 20.51
C ARG A 225 1.50 8.25 20.43
N GLY A 226 1.10 9.36 21.06
CA GLY A 226 1.94 10.55 21.21
C GLY A 226 3.05 10.38 22.24
N GLU A 227 4.13 11.18 22.12
CA GLU A 227 5.26 11.16 23.07
C GLU A 227 4.93 11.76 24.45
N ARG A 228 3.83 12.53 24.59
CA ARG A 228 3.58 13.37 25.77
C ARG A 228 2.21 13.26 26.43
N ASN A 229 1.24 12.51 25.91
CA ASN A 229 -0.08 12.39 26.55
C ASN A 229 -0.82 11.13 26.09
N ASN A 230 -1.64 10.58 26.97
CA ASN A 230 -2.58 9.45 26.80
C ASN A 230 -3.67 9.67 25.71
N ARG A 231 -3.46 10.58 24.74
CA ARG A 231 -4.35 10.71 23.58
C ARG A 231 -4.01 9.60 22.60
N GLN A 232 -4.99 8.70 22.43
CA GLN A 232 -4.99 7.67 21.41
C GLN A 232 -5.85 8.22 20.27
N ASP A 233 -5.25 9.05 19.42
CA ASP A 233 -5.97 9.57 18.27
C ASP A 233 -6.03 8.49 17.19
N GLU A 234 -7.23 8.22 16.67
CA GLU A 234 -7.46 7.17 15.67
C GLU A 234 -6.97 7.61 14.28
N ILE A 235 -6.43 6.66 13.52
CA ILE A 235 -6.10 6.81 12.09
C ILE A 235 -6.81 5.73 11.27
N MET A 236 -7.12 6.02 10.01
CA MET A 236 -7.84 5.06 9.16
C MET A 236 -6.98 3.85 8.84
N TYR A 237 -5.68 4.06 8.60
CA TYR A 237 -4.72 2.97 8.37
C TYR A 237 -3.28 3.45 8.53
N LEU A 238 -2.39 2.51 8.83
CA LEU A 238 -0.94 2.69 8.82
C LEU A 238 -0.40 2.04 7.55
N HIS A 239 0.24 2.83 6.70
CA HIS A 239 0.96 2.40 5.51
C HIS A 239 2.47 2.52 5.75
N PHE A 240 3.16 1.38 5.72
CA PHE A 240 4.54 1.21 6.19
C PHE A 240 5.50 0.72 5.10
N MET A 241 5.34 1.23 3.88
CA MET A 241 6.19 0.88 2.72
C MET A 241 7.70 0.98 2.99
N THR A 242 8.15 1.95 3.79
CA THR A 242 9.57 2.13 4.11
C THR A 242 10.12 1.05 5.02
N TRP A 243 9.26 0.30 5.71
CA TRP A 243 9.65 -0.73 6.68
C TRP A 243 9.58 -2.16 6.12
N LYS A 244 9.11 -2.37 4.87
CA LYS A 244 8.96 -3.71 4.26
C LYS A 244 10.19 -4.62 4.42
N LYS A 245 11.40 -4.04 4.39
CA LYS A 245 12.67 -4.78 4.50
C LYS A 245 13.14 -5.00 5.92
N THR A 246 12.66 -4.21 6.88
CA THR A 246 13.06 -4.28 8.29
C THR A 246 12.03 -5.01 9.14
N LEU A 247 10.75 -4.95 8.77
CA LEU A 247 9.64 -5.62 9.42
C LEU A 247 9.62 -7.10 9.01
N ASN A 248 10.40 -7.90 9.73
CA ASN A 248 10.64 -9.31 9.43
C ASN A 248 10.07 -10.26 10.49
N LYS A 249 9.33 -9.73 11.47
CA LYS A 249 8.71 -10.48 12.55
C LYS A 249 7.27 -10.04 12.77
N CYS A 250 6.36 -11.00 12.81
CA CYS A 250 4.98 -10.80 13.27
C CYS A 250 4.67 -11.93 14.25
N SER A 251 4.69 -11.62 15.54
CA SER A 251 4.30 -12.57 16.59
C SER A 251 2.84 -12.35 16.94
N PHE A 252 1.99 -12.61 15.95
CA PHE A 252 0.55 -12.65 16.07
C PHE A 252 0.15 -14.13 16.12
N ASP A 253 -0.46 -14.55 17.22
CA ASP A 253 -0.97 -15.91 17.37
C ASP A 253 -2.36 -15.97 16.72
N GLU A 254 -2.47 -16.64 15.57
CA GLU A 254 -3.76 -16.84 14.88
C GLU A 254 -4.72 -17.74 15.67
N SER A 255 -4.20 -18.60 16.56
CA SER A 255 -4.99 -19.52 17.38
C SER A 255 -5.59 -18.88 18.63
N ASN A 256 -4.97 -17.80 19.11
CA ASN A 256 -5.48 -16.95 20.18
C ASN A 256 -5.22 -15.49 19.80
N PRO A 257 -5.97 -14.96 18.81
CA PRO A 257 -5.73 -13.63 18.30
C PRO A 257 -5.93 -12.66 19.45
N SER A 258 -4.83 -12.05 19.91
CA SER A 258 -4.95 -10.95 20.84
C SER A 258 -5.83 -9.90 20.18
N GLU A 259 -6.71 -9.33 21.00
CA GLU A 259 -7.53 -8.23 20.53
C GLU A 259 -6.72 -6.95 20.31
N ALA A 260 -5.40 -6.98 20.56
CA ALA A 260 -4.53 -5.85 20.37
C ALA A 260 -3.08 -6.25 20.01
N PHE A 261 -2.40 -5.39 19.25
CA PHE A 261 -0.98 -5.51 18.94
C PHE A 261 -0.31 -4.16 18.74
N TYR A 262 0.99 -4.11 19.02
CA TYR A 262 1.87 -2.97 18.82
C TYR A 262 2.61 -3.10 17.50
N ILE A 263 2.80 -1.96 16.81
CA ILE A 263 3.46 -1.91 15.52
C ILE A 263 4.71 -1.05 15.63
N SER A 264 5.85 -1.68 15.32
CA SER A 264 7.19 -1.11 15.30
C SER A 264 7.81 -1.28 13.90
N TYR A 265 8.83 -0.50 13.57
CA TYR A 265 9.48 -0.57 12.24
C TYR A 265 10.11 -1.93 11.88
N PHE A 266 10.30 -2.82 12.86
CA PHE A 266 10.93 -4.13 12.69
C PHE A 266 10.05 -5.32 13.11
N GLN A 267 8.93 -5.07 13.81
CA GLN A 267 8.05 -6.14 14.26
C GLN A 267 6.60 -5.66 14.49
N ILE A 268 5.67 -6.62 14.40
CA ILE A 268 4.32 -6.52 14.95
C ILE A 268 4.21 -7.55 16.09
N SER A 269 3.74 -7.14 17.26
CA SER A 269 3.72 -7.99 18.46
C SER A 269 2.57 -7.67 19.41
N ASN A 270 2.02 -8.71 20.03
CA ASN A 270 0.97 -8.58 21.05
C ASN A 270 1.50 -7.97 22.36
N THR A 271 2.81 -8.03 22.58
CA THR A 271 3.48 -7.42 23.74
C THR A 271 4.19 -6.14 23.33
N GLN A 272 4.09 -5.12 24.17
CA GLN A 272 4.89 -3.91 24.03
C GLN A 272 6.39 -4.27 24.06
N PHE A 273 7.19 -3.56 23.28
CA PHE A 273 8.64 -3.65 23.33
C PHE A 273 9.13 -3.16 24.71
N THR A 274 9.53 -4.10 25.55
CA THR A 274 10.31 -3.80 26.75
C THR A 274 11.72 -3.42 26.33
N MET A 275 12.28 -2.34 26.90
CA MET A 275 13.62 -1.87 26.55
C MET A 275 14.64 -3.01 26.56
N GLU A 276 15.28 -3.24 25.41
CA GLU A 276 16.46 -4.10 25.39
C GLU A 276 17.59 -3.51 26.23
N PRO A 277 18.43 -4.37 26.86
CA PRO A 277 19.59 -3.93 27.61
C PRO A 277 20.45 -2.95 26.79
N ILE A 278 21.01 -1.95 27.46
CA ILE A 278 21.87 -0.90 26.86
C ILE A 278 22.90 -1.45 25.86
N TRP A 279 23.40 -2.66 26.10
CA TRP A 279 24.37 -3.36 25.26
C TRP A 279 23.86 -3.65 23.85
N VAL A 280 22.57 -3.98 23.66
CA VAL A 280 22.03 -4.21 22.31
C VAL A 280 21.83 -2.89 21.57
N ARG A 281 21.43 -1.82 22.27
CA ARG A 281 21.41 -0.46 21.71
C ARG A 281 22.81 -0.02 21.25
N LEU A 282 23.83 -0.27 22.07
CA LEU A 282 25.23 0.00 21.70
C LEU A 282 25.64 -0.79 20.46
N ASN A 283 25.21 -2.05 20.33
CA ASN A 283 25.53 -2.90 19.19
C ASN A 283 24.83 -2.43 17.90
N TYR A 284 23.57 -1.99 17.99
CA TYR A 284 22.86 -1.37 16.86
C TYR A 284 23.50 -0.04 16.45
N PHE A 285 23.88 0.80 17.42
CA PHE A 285 24.54 2.07 17.18
C PHE A 285 25.91 1.85 16.53
N LEU A 286 26.71 0.94 17.07
CA LEU A 286 27.99 0.52 16.50
C LEU A 286 27.81 0.00 15.08
N ASN A 287 26.85 -0.89 14.82
CA ASN A 287 26.57 -1.42 13.47
C ASN A 287 26.07 -0.35 12.50
N TYR A 288 25.25 0.60 12.95
CA TYR A 288 24.78 1.73 12.14
C TYR A 288 25.96 2.62 11.73
N PHE A 289 26.81 2.98 12.69
CA PHE A 289 28.02 3.76 12.40
C PHE A 289 28.99 2.96 11.53
N LEU A 290 29.21 1.67 11.79
CA LEU A 290 30.07 0.81 10.97
C LEU A 290 29.57 0.77 9.51
N LYS A 291 28.26 0.56 9.30
CA LYS A 291 27.66 0.57 7.95
C LYS A 291 27.80 1.93 7.27
N LYS A 292 27.63 3.03 8.00
CA LYS A 292 27.79 4.40 7.47
C LYS A 292 29.26 4.71 7.14
N PHE A 293 30.19 4.30 8.00
CA PHE A 293 31.64 4.40 7.78
C PHE A 293 32.09 3.57 6.59
N ILE A 294 31.63 2.32 6.47
CA ILE A 294 31.90 1.45 5.32
C ILE A 294 31.36 2.08 4.03
N LYS A 295 30.14 2.63 4.04
CA LYS A 295 29.54 3.30 2.88
C LYS A 295 30.32 4.55 2.46
N VAL A 296 30.80 5.35 3.41
CA VAL A 296 31.67 6.52 3.16
C VAL A 296 33.07 6.10 2.70
N ALA A 297 33.64 5.04 3.24
CA ALA A 297 34.93 4.51 2.84
C ALA A 297 34.90 3.94 1.41
N LEU A 298 33.82 3.24 1.06
CA LEU A 298 33.59 2.72 -0.30
C LEU A 298 33.34 3.85 -1.30
N SER A 299 32.58 4.90 -0.94
CA SER A 299 32.37 6.06 -1.82
C SER A 299 33.67 6.85 -2.06
N LYS A 300 34.51 7.02 -1.02
CA LYS A 300 35.84 7.64 -1.15
C LYS A 300 36.79 6.80 -2.01
N LYS A 301 36.79 5.46 -1.92
CA LYS A 301 37.57 4.59 -2.82
C LYS A 301 37.16 4.74 -4.30
N THR A 302 35.87 4.89 -4.57
CA THR A 302 35.35 5.12 -5.94
C THR A 302 35.73 6.50 -6.48
N ILE A 303 35.76 7.53 -5.63
CA ILE A 303 36.20 8.88 -5.98
C ILE A 303 37.71 8.92 -6.24
N ILE A 304 38.53 8.28 -5.40
CA ILE A 304 39.99 8.22 -5.58
C ILE A 304 40.37 7.48 -6.88
N ARG A 305 39.65 6.42 -7.27
CA ARG A 305 39.83 5.74 -8.56
C ARG A 305 39.46 6.58 -9.79
N LYS A 306 38.60 7.60 -9.63
CA LYS A 306 38.23 8.54 -10.72
C LYS A 306 39.19 9.73 -10.84
N ILE A 307 39.94 10.06 -9.79
CA ILE A 307 40.82 11.23 -9.75
C ILE A 307 42.27 10.90 -10.15
N ILE A 308 42.71 9.64 -10.10
CA ILE A 308 44.02 9.23 -10.60
C ILE A 308 43.95 9.01 -12.12
N PRO A 309 44.59 9.84 -12.96
CA PRO A 309 44.68 9.57 -14.40
C PRO A 309 45.54 8.32 -14.59
N ARG A 310 45.08 7.36 -15.39
CA ARG A 310 45.93 6.27 -15.89
C ARG A 310 47.07 6.90 -16.68
N LYS A 311 48.27 7.02 -16.09
CA LYS A 311 49.49 7.29 -16.84
C LYS A 311 49.65 6.14 -17.85
N GLY A 312 49.43 6.45 -19.12
CA GLY A 312 49.72 5.56 -20.23
C GLY A 312 51.19 5.21 -20.23
N ILE A 313 51.49 3.93 -20.05
CA ILE A 313 52.80 3.37 -20.35
C ILE A 313 52.85 3.24 -21.87
N ARG A 314 53.47 4.21 -22.55
CA ARG A 314 54.09 3.96 -23.85
C ARG A 314 55.36 3.15 -23.58
N LYS A 315 55.41 1.91 -24.05
CA LYS A 315 56.68 1.22 -24.29
C LYS A 315 56.95 1.26 -25.78
N LEU A 316 58.21 1.61 -26.07
CA LEU A 316 58.87 1.58 -27.38
C LEU A 316 58.73 0.22 -28.05
#